data_AF-A0A285AUM8-F1
#
_entry.id   AF-A0A285AUM8-F1
#
_cell.length_a   1.000
_cell.length_b   1.000
_cell.length_c   1.000
_cell.angle_alpha   90.00
_cell.angle_beta   90.00
_cell.angle_gamma   90.00
#
_symmetry.space_group_name_H-M   'P 1'
#
loop_
_entity.id
_entity.type
_entity.pdbx_description
1 polymer ?
#
loop_
_entity_poly.entity_id
_entity_poly.type
_entity_poly.pdbx_seq_one_letter_code
_entity_poly.pdbx_strand_id
1 'polypeptide(L)'
;VDIDWEYPTSNNKAVVDIDWEYPNACGLTCDSSGPNAFKNVVSALRSKFGSSALVTAAITADGSNGGKIDATDYAGAATHLNWIMPMTYDFYGAW
;
A
#
# COMPACT_ATOMS: atom_id res chain seq x y z
N VAL A 1 -0.74 10.04 -1.37
CA VAL A 1 -1.25 8.67 -1.67
C VAL A 1 -1.26 8.56 -3.18
N ASP A 2 -0.52 7.61 -3.73
CA ASP A 2 -0.65 7.23 -5.14
C ASP A 2 -1.61 6.04 -5.24
N ILE A 3 -2.50 6.06 -6.22
CA ILE A 3 -3.48 5.00 -6.46
C ILE A 3 -3.60 4.82 -7.97
N ASP A 4 -3.14 3.67 -8.43
CA ASP A 4 -3.15 3.31 -9.83
C ASP A 4 -4.34 2.42 -10.17
N TRP A 5 -4.87 2.65 -11.37
CA TRP A 5 -5.85 1.78 -11.98
C TRP A 5 -5.18 0.93 -13.04
N GLU A 6 -5.04 -0.36 -12.81
CA GLU A 6 -4.50 -1.25 -13.84
C GLU A 6 -5.61 -1.79 -14.74
N TYR A 7 -5.27 -1.91 -16.02
CA TYR A 7 -6.16 -2.53 -17.00
C TYR A 7 -6.47 -3.98 -16.60
N PRO A 8 -7.70 -4.46 -16.88
CA PRO A 8 -8.09 -5.80 -16.50
C PRO A 8 -7.11 -6.83 -17.04
N THR A 9 -6.59 -7.68 -16.15
CA THR A 9 -5.83 -8.88 -16.56
C THR A 9 -6.73 -9.83 -17.34
N SER A 10 -6.20 -10.95 -17.86
CA SER A 10 -6.92 -11.95 -18.66
C SER A 10 -8.27 -12.44 -18.09
N ASN A 11 -8.55 -12.16 -16.82
CA ASN A 11 -9.74 -12.54 -16.08
C ASN A 11 -10.80 -11.41 -16.01
N ASN A 12 -10.61 -10.32 -16.74
CA ASN A 12 -11.53 -9.18 -16.88
C ASN A 12 -11.89 -8.49 -15.54
N LYS A 13 -11.02 -8.57 -14.53
CA LYS A 13 -11.15 -7.86 -13.25
C LYS A 13 -10.27 -6.62 -13.25
N ALA A 14 -10.86 -5.47 -12.96
CA ALA A 14 -10.11 -4.25 -12.68
C ALA A 14 -9.21 -4.42 -11.45
N VAL A 15 -8.07 -3.73 -11.45
CA VAL A 15 -7.15 -3.67 -10.32
C VAL A 15 -7.04 -2.23 -9.84
N VAL A 16 -7.13 -2.07 -8.53
CA VAL A 16 -6.78 -0.84 -7.82
C VAL A 16 -5.52 -1.15 -7.04
N ASP A 17 -4.39 -0.61 -7.46
CA ASP A 17 -3.14 -0.72 -6.73
C ASP A 17 -2.88 0.58 -5.95
N ILE A 18 -2.51 0.43 -4.68
CA ILE A 18 -2.15 1.56 -3.83
C ILE A 18 -0.63 1.58 -3.68
N ASP A 19 0.02 2.62 -4.21
CA ASP A 19 1.46 2.84 -4.11
C ASP A 19 1.77 4.11 -3.29
N TRP A 20 1.39 4.09 -2.02
CA TRP A 20 1.69 5.20 -1.13
C TRP A 20 3.11 5.08 -0.56
N GLU A 21 4.00 5.95 -1.02
CA GLU A 21 5.38 6.07 -0.52
C GLU A 21 5.60 7.33 0.35
N TYR A 22 5.50 7.26 1.69
CA TYR A 22 5.15 6.12 2.53
C TYR A 22 4.16 6.56 3.62
N PRO A 23 3.17 5.73 4.00
CA PRO A 23 2.20 6.09 5.04
C PRO A 23 2.90 6.24 6.39
N ASN A 24 2.64 7.36 7.06
CA ASN A 24 3.20 7.75 8.35
C ASN A 24 4.74 7.75 8.41
N ALA A 25 5.39 7.96 7.26
CA ALA A 25 6.84 7.98 7.12
C ALA A 25 7.29 8.91 5.97
N CYS A 26 8.60 9.00 5.71
CA CYS A 26 9.14 9.83 4.65
C CYS A 26 9.56 9.01 3.42
N GLY A 27 9.11 9.47 2.24
CA GLY A 27 9.64 9.13 0.91
C GLY A 27 10.25 10.40 0.28
N LEU A 28 9.77 10.78 -0.91
CA LEU A 28 10.09 12.10 -1.49
C LEU A 28 9.53 13.25 -0.61
N THR A 29 8.37 13.03 0.00
CA THR A 29 7.80 13.91 1.01
C THR A 29 7.53 13.12 2.30
N CYS A 30 7.43 13.83 3.43
CA CYS A 30 7.08 13.21 4.70
C CYS A 30 5.57 13.23 4.93
N ASP A 31 5.02 12.09 5.35
CA ASP A 31 3.66 11.96 5.81
C ASP A 31 3.61 11.78 7.34
N SER A 32 2.56 12.33 7.96
CA SER A 32 2.26 12.19 9.39
C SER A 32 0.78 11.89 9.64
N SER A 33 0.14 11.17 8.70
CA SER A 33 -1.29 10.87 8.76
C SER A 33 -1.67 9.88 9.87
N GLY A 34 -0.69 9.31 10.58
CA GLY A 34 -0.87 8.36 11.67
C GLY A 34 -1.01 6.90 11.20
N PRO A 35 -0.80 5.92 12.09
CA PRO A 35 -0.62 4.52 11.72
C PRO A 35 -1.87 3.88 11.09
N ASN A 36 -3.06 4.43 11.36
CA ASN A 36 -4.32 3.90 10.85
C ASN A 36 -4.71 4.45 9.46
N ALA A 37 -4.02 5.47 8.93
CA ALA A 37 -4.43 6.15 7.72
C ALA A 37 -4.46 5.22 6.50
N PHE A 38 -3.42 4.40 6.34
CA PHE A 38 -3.33 3.42 5.26
C PHE A 38 -4.49 2.42 5.31
N LYS A 39 -4.77 1.83 6.48
CA LYS A 39 -5.92 0.93 6.68
C LYS A 39 -7.24 1.59 6.31
N ASN A 40 -7.45 2.85 6.67
CA ASN A 40 -8.69 3.57 6.36
C ASN A 40 -8.87 3.76 4.85
N VAL A 41 -7.79 4.10 4.12
CA VAL A 41 -7.81 4.20 2.65
C VAL A 41 -8.15 2.85 2.02
N VAL A 42 -7.43 1.80 2.41
CA VAL A 42 -7.65 0.45 1.87
C VAL A 42 -9.08 -0.04 2.17
N SER A 43 -9.58 0.18 3.38
CA SER A 43 -10.95 -0.18 3.77
C SER A 43 -12.00 0.57 2.95
N ALA A 44 -11.78 1.85 2.68
CA ALA A 44 -12.66 2.65 1.83
C ALA A 44 -12.67 2.14 0.38
N LEU A 45 -11.51 1.80 -0.18
CA LEU A 45 -11.39 1.23 -1.54
C LEU A 45 -12.08 -0.14 -1.61
N ARG A 46 -11.84 -1.03 -0.64
CA ARG A 46 -12.54 -2.31 -0.56
C ARG A 46 -14.05 -2.13 -0.48
N SER A 47 -14.53 -1.19 0.32
CA SER A 47 -15.96 -0.88 0.44
C SER A 47 -16.55 -0.35 -0.88
N LYS A 48 -15.78 0.47 -1.61
CA LYS A 48 -16.20 1.06 -2.88
C LYS A 48 -16.27 0.03 -4.02
N PHE A 49 -15.27 -0.83 -4.13
CA PHE A 49 -15.12 -1.76 -5.25
C PHE A 49 -15.61 -3.18 -4.96
N GLY A 50 -15.86 -3.51 -3.69
CA GLY A 50 -16.34 -4.82 -3.30
C GLY A 50 -15.40 -5.94 -3.74
N SER A 51 -15.96 -7.07 -4.17
CA SER A 51 -15.22 -8.24 -4.66
C SER A 51 -15.04 -8.25 -6.19
N SER A 52 -15.58 -7.26 -6.90
CA SER A 52 -15.51 -7.21 -8.36
C SER A 52 -14.11 -6.83 -8.84
N ALA A 53 -13.44 -5.92 -8.13
CA ALA A 53 -12.05 -5.52 -8.37
C ALA A 53 -11.06 -6.22 -7.43
N LEU A 54 -9.83 -6.32 -7.90
CA LEU A 54 -8.67 -6.58 -7.05
C LEU A 54 -8.27 -5.26 -6.38
N VAL A 55 -7.94 -5.32 -5.08
CA VAL A 55 -7.39 -4.20 -4.32
C VAL A 55 -6.06 -4.67 -3.76
N THR A 56 -4.97 -4.07 -4.22
CA THR A 56 -3.59 -4.49 -3.93
C THR A 56 -2.79 -3.30 -3.43
N ALA A 57 -1.62 -3.54 -2.85
CA ALA A 57 -0.75 -2.43 -2.47
C ALA A 57 0.72 -2.82 -2.61
N ALA A 58 1.50 -1.94 -3.23
CA ALA A 58 2.93 -1.89 -3.04
C ALA A 58 3.24 -1.29 -1.66
N ILE A 59 4.18 -1.90 -0.92
CA ILE A 59 4.58 -1.40 0.40
C ILE A 59 6.09 -1.37 0.53
N THR A 60 6.59 -0.56 1.47
CA THR A 60 8.01 -0.55 1.84
C THR A 60 8.52 -1.92 2.31
N ALA A 61 9.80 -2.19 2.04
CA ALA A 61 10.52 -3.34 2.59
C ALA A 61 11.41 -2.99 3.79
N ASP A 62 11.30 -1.77 4.35
CA ASP A 62 12.03 -1.39 5.56
C ASP A 62 11.41 -2.04 6.80
N GLY A 63 11.91 -3.24 7.12
CA GLY A 63 11.59 -4.01 8.32
C GLY A 63 12.60 -3.83 9.46
N SER A 64 13.36 -2.73 9.47
CA SER A 64 14.20 -2.40 10.62
C SER A 64 13.34 -2.04 11.85
N ASN A 65 13.87 -2.19 13.07
CA ASN A 65 13.14 -1.84 14.28
C ASN A 65 12.87 -0.33 14.34
N GLY A 66 11.60 0.07 14.37
CA GLY A 66 11.17 1.46 14.23
C GLY A 66 11.18 1.98 12.79
N GLY A 67 11.33 1.07 11.81
CA GLY A 67 11.33 1.38 10.38
C GLY A 67 9.94 1.69 9.82
N LYS A 68 9.87 1.87 8.50
CA LYS A 68 8.61 2.26 7.82
C LYS A 68 7.50 1.22 7.93
N ILE A 69 7.82 -0.08 8.07
CA ILE A 69 6.82 -1.11 8.35
C ILE A 69 6.17 -0.90 9.74
N ASP A 70 6.95 -0.56 10.76
CA ASP A 70 6.45 -0.35 12.13
C ASP A 70 5.61 0.94 12.27
N ALA A 71 5.80 1.90 11.36
CA ALA A 71 5.11 3.19 11.39
C ALA A 71 3.61 3.11 11.01
N THR A 72 3.17 2.01 10.38
CA THR A 72 1.81 1.89 9.82
C THR A 72 1.17 0.54 10.15
N ASP A 73 -0.15 0.53 10.37
CA ASP A 73 -0.94 -0.69 10.61
C ASP A 73 -1.19 -1.49 9.31
N TYR A 74 -0.12 -2.04 8.74
CA TYR A 74 -0.20 -2.91 7.56
C TYR A 74 -0.96 -4.21 7.85
N ALA A 75 -0.88 -4.73 9.08
CA ALA A 75 -1.60 -5.93 9.48
C ALA A 75 -3.12 -5.73 9.43
N GLY A 76 -3.62 -4.61 9.94
CA GLY A 76 -5.03 -4.24 9.83
C GLY A 76 -5.46 -3.99 8.38
N ALA A 77 -4.62 -3.34 7.58
CA ALA A 77 -4.89 -3.11 6.16
C ALA A 77 -4.93 -4.42 5.34
N ALA A 78 -4.08 -5.39 5.65
CA ALA A 78 -3.98 -6.67 4.94
C ALA A 78 -5.30 -7.44 4.87
N THR A 79 -6.18 -7.28 5.87
CA THR A 79 -7.50 -7.91 5.89
C THR A 79 -8.46 -7.41 4.81
N HIS A 80 -8.16 -6.27 4.20
CA HIS A 80 -8.95 -5.66 3.13
C HIS A 80 -8.31 -5.78 1.74
N LEU A 81 -7.05 -6.22 1.67
CA LEU A 81 -6.30 -6.39 0.42
C LEU A 81 -6.48 -7.80 -0.14
N ASN A 82 -6.32 -7.93 -1.45
CA ASN A 82 -6.15 -9.22 -2.10
C ASN A 82 -4.75 -9.78 -1.85
N TRP A 83 -3.73 -8.94 -1.96
CA TRP A 83 -2.34 -9.23 -1.59
C TRP A 83 -1.55 -7.93 -1.43
N ILE A 84 -0.34 -8.08 -0.90
CA ILE A 84 0.63 -7.01 -0.70
C ILE A 84 1.89 -7.35 -1.51
N MET A 85 2.54 -6.33 -2.07
CA MET A 85 3.77 -6.43 -2.85
C MET A 85 4.87 -5.62 -2.17
N PRO A 86 5.68 -6.23 -1.28
CA PRO A 86 6.80 -5.53 -0.67
C PRO A 86 7.86 -5.18 -1.73
N MET A 87 8.24 -3.91 -1.78
CA MET A 87 9.27 -3.36 -2.68
C MET A 87 10.67 -3.78 -2.20
N THR A 88 11.01 -5.05 -2.39
CA THR A 88 12.26 -5.69 -1.93
C THR A 88 13.44 -5.41 -2.86
N TYR A 89 13.55 -4.16 -3.24
CA TYR A 89 14.59 -3.56 -4.07
C TYR A 89 14.96 -2.19 -3.49
N ASP A 90 15.90 -1.49 -4.11
CA ASP A 90 16.35 -0.15 -3.70
C ASP A 90 16.85 -0.03 -2.24
N PHE A 91 17.31 -1.15 -1.65
CA PHE A 91 17.97 -1.11 -0.34
C PHE A 91 19.28 -0.31 -0.37
N TYR A 92 19.95 -0.26 -1.52
CA TYR A 92 21.22 0.44 -1.74
C TYR A 92 21.27 1.04 -3.15
N GLY A 93 21.99 2.15 -3.32
CA GLY A 93 22.21 2.79 -4.61
C GLY A 93 23.05 4.06 -4.51
N ALA A 94 23.09 4.85 -5.59
CA ALA A 94 24.01 5.98 -5.78
C ALA A 94 23.44 7.34 -5.35
N TRP A 95 22.40 7.34 -4.52
CA TRP A 95 21.80 8.51 -3.89
C TRP A 95 22.59 8.97 -2.66
#